data_AF-A0A7S2MHS5-F1
#
_entry.id   AF-A0A7S2MHS5-F1
#
_cell.length_a   1.000
_cell.length_b   1.000
_cell.length_c   1.000
_cell.angle_alpha   90.00
_cell.angle_beta   90.00
_cell.angle_gamma   90.00
#
_symmetry.space_group_name_H-M   'P 1'
#
loop_
_entity.id
_entity.type
_entity.pdbx_description
1 polymer ?
#
loop_
_entity_poly.entity_id
_entity_poly.type
_entity_poly.pdbx_seq_one_letter_code
_entity_poly.pdbx_strand_id
1 'polypeptide(L)'
;VTCGATLQPAQPGFLPTRSDIRNCTSDPLKLTERQRLFPRCVGLGTTPSQIATHGYHQVHIPLTLTPRQAVDTGHLHVWCFASDLCANDRCVLPATNEGMLVRLTGGLESTEQSFDATVATGFPIRLNLAGDYNVDPENARIKIIKDQGECQLETQVRDVAGVDCPSSVQGKCQPAPMKFQSSAFGSRRQLLWEGVHVPTSGDYEICFCDRHYDQDCVLWIRAGHLRAIGPVRTYRKFHGQPGVNFDVVVNGLGLAMTDRIRVLPQAYHC
;
A
#
# COMPACT_ATOMS: atom_id res chain seq x y z
N VAL A 1 -10.15 18.49 -9.16
CA VAL A 1 -10.04 19.11 -7.81
C VAL A 1 -8.59 19.09 -7.36
N THR A 2 -8.13 20.15 -6.70
CA THR A 2 -6.80 20.26 -6.08
C THR A 2 -6.99 20.57 -4.61
N CYS A 3 -6.24 19.91 -3.72
CA CYS A 3 -6.26 20.16 -2.29
C CYS A 3 -4.86 20.39 -1.72
N GLY A 4 -4.72 21.33 -0.80
CA GLY A 4 -3.51 21.53 0.00
C GLY A 4 -3.76 21.16 1.45
N ALA A 5 -2.80 20.45 2.05
CA ALA A 5 -2.82 20.12 3.47
C ALA A 5 -1.71 20.87 4.20
N THR A 6 -2.02 21.38 5.37
CA THR A 6 -1.08 22.12 6.23
C THR A 6 -1.18 21.60 7.68
N LEU A 7 -0.16 21.90 8.50
CA LEU A 7 -0.12 21.51 9.91
C LEU A 7 -0.84 22.49 10.85
N GLN A 8 -1.16 23.69 10.38
CA GLN A 8 -1.72 24.77 11.18
C GLN A 8 -2.85 25.44 10.42
N PRO A 9 -3.87 25.98 11.10
CA PRO A 9 -4.88 26.79 10.43
C PRO A 9 -4.25 28.06 9.86
N ALA A 10 -4.93 28.68 8.90
CA ALA A 10 -4.58 30.03 8.46
C ALA A 10 -4.87 31.05 9.59
N GLN A 11 -4.20 32.20 9.52
CA GLN A 11 -4.37 33.27 10.50
C GLN A 11 -5.85 33.67 10.64
N PRO A 12 -6.33 34.04 11.84
CA PRO A 12 -7.71 34.48 12.03
C PRO A 12 -8.10 35.59 11.03
N GLY A 13 -9.25 35.42 10.38
CA GLY A 13 -9.73 36.35 9.33
C GLY A 13 -9.09 36.17 7.95
N PHE A 14 -8.09 35.31 7.80
CA PHE A 14 -7.54 34.96 6.49
C PHE A 14 -8.41 33.91 5.79
N LEU A 15 -9.03 34.28 4.68
CA LEU A 15 -9.75 33.35 3.81
C LEU A 15 -8.84 32.87 2.68
N PRO A 16 -8.45 31.58 2.63
CA PRO A 16 -7.57 31.08 1.58
C PRO A 16 -8.18 31.18 0.19
N THR A 17 -7.35 31.50 -0.78
CA THR A 17 -7.72 31.53 -2.20
C THR A 17 -7.08 30.38 -2.98
N ARG A 18 -7.54 30.17 -4.22
CA ARG A 18 -6.93 29.20 -5.14
C ARG A 18 -5.44 29.48 -5.32
N SER A 19 -5.05 30.75 -5.44
CA SER A 19 -3.65 31.16 -5.58
C SER A 19 -2.83 30.91 -4.32
N ASP A 20 -3.42 31.03 -3.12
CA ASP A 20 -2.76 30.69 -1.86
C ASP A 20 -2.43 29.19 -1.83
N ILE A 21 -3.40 28.32 -2.17
CA ILE A 21 -3.20 26.86 -2.20
C ILE A 21 -2.23 26.43 -3.30
N ARG A 22 -2.30 27.00 -4.51
CA ARG A 22 -1.37 26.63 -5.59
C ARG A 22 0.09 26.95 -5.26
N ASN A 23 0.33 27.98 -4.44
CA ASN A 23 1.68 28.46 -4.14
C ASN A 23 2.15 28.09 -2.72
N CYS A 24 1.38 27.30 -1.96
CA CYS A 24 1.70 26.95 -0.58
C CYS A 24 2.90 26.02 -0.42
N THR A 25 3.47 25.50 -1.52
CA THR A 25 4.76 24.79 -1.57
C THR A 25 5.85 25.57 -2.31
N SER A 26 5.53 26.71 -2.94
CA SER A 26 6.49 27.53 -3.70
C SER A 26 7.44 28.32 -2.80
N ASP A 27 8.65 28.61 -3.28
CA ASP A 27 9.65 29.41 -2.56
C ASP A 27 9.07 30.70 -1.94
N PRO A 28 9.19 30.92 -0.61
CA PRO A 28 8.69 32.11 0.08
C PRO A 28 9.11 33.45 -0.56
N LEU A 29 10.30 33.50 -1.18
CA LEU A 29 10.81 34.71 -1.84
C LEU A 29 9.99 35.08 -3.09
N LYS A 30 9.34 34.11 -3.72
CA LYS A 30 8.50 34.30 -4.92
C LYS A 30 7.03 34.59 -4.58
N LEU A 31 6.67 34.55 -3.31
CA LEU A 31 5.30 34.79 -2.84
C LEU A 31 5.03 36.26 -2.62
N THR A 32 3.78 36.67 -2.88
CA THR A 32 3.25 37.97 -2.44
C THR A 32 3.17 38.04 -0.91
N GLU A 33 3.14 39.24 -0.33
CA GLU A 33 2.99 39.43 1.13
C GLU A 33 1.78 38.69 1.68
N ARG A 34 0.65 38.74 0.97
CA ARG A 34 -0.56 38.01 1.33
C ARG A 34 -0.33 36.49 1.35
N GLN A 35 0.27 35.93 0.31
CA GLN A 35 0.49 34.47 0.21
C GLN A 35 1.44 33.95 1.28
N ARG A 36 2.34 34.79 1.79
CA ARG A 36 3.20 34.44 2.93
C ARG A 36 2.44 34.28 4.24
N LEU A 37 1.22 34.83 4.35
CA LEU A 37 0.35 34.65 5.52
C LEU A 37 -0.36 33.30 5.53
N PHE A 38 -0.45 32.62 4.38
CA PHE A 38 -1.03 31.28 4.31
C PHE A 38 -0.02 30.23 4.84
N PRO A 39 -0.47 29.27 5.67
CA PRO A 39 0.42 28.22 6.17
C PRO A 39 1.06 27.42 5.05
N ARG A 40 2.28 26.97 5.29
CA ARG A 40 3.01 26.16 4.32
C ARG A 40 2.38 24.78 4.23
N CYS A 41 2.15 24.32 3.00
CA CYS A 41 1.61 23.00 2.79
C CYS A 41 2.67 21.95 3.05
N VAL A 42 2.25 20.90 3.75
CA VAL A 42 3.01 19.65 3.85
C VAL A 42 2.70 18.71 2.69
N GLY A 43 1.66 19.00 1.92
CA GLY A 43 1.35 18.25 0.72
C GLY A 43 0.34 18.96 -0.18
N LEU A 44 0.38 18.62 -1.47
CA LEU A 44 -0.60 19.03 -2.47
C LEU A 44 -1.08 17.81 -3.24
N GLY A 45 -2.39 17.64 -3.33
CA GLY A 45 -3.03 16.55 -4.04
C GLY A 45 -3.97 17.04 -5.13
N THR A 46 -4.16 16.24 -6.17
CA THR A 46 -5.17 16.49 -7.20
C THR A 46 -5.99 15.23 -7.46
N THR A 47 -7.25 15.39 -7.85
CA THR A 47 -8.03 14.25 -8.37
C THR A 47 -7.34 13.67 -9.60
N PRO A 48 -7.23 12.34 -9.71
CA PRO A 48 -6.83 11.67 -10.95
C PRO A 48 -7.67 12.16 -12.14
N SER A 49 -7.05 12.26 -13.32
CA SER A 49 -7.70 12.73 -14.55
C SER A 49 -8.68 11.72 -15.17
N GLN A 50 -8.67 10.46 -14.72
CA GLN A 50 -9.43 9.35 -15.30
C GLN A 50 -10.30 8.60 -14.27
N ILE A 51 -11.10 9.30 -13.47
CA ILE A 51 -12.10 8.60 -12.64
C ILE A 51 -13.32 8.30 -13.52
N ALA A 52 -13.35 7.11 -14.13
CA ALA A 52 -14.43 6.65 -15.00
C ALA A 52 -15.75 6.33 -14.24
N THR A 53 -15.67 6.10 -12.93
CA THR A 53 -16.83 5.78 -12.08
C THR A 53 -17.18 6.95 -11.16
N HIS A 54 -18.33 7.56 -11.44
CA HIS A 54 -18.94 8.58 -10.58
C HIS A 54 -19.18 8.01 -9.18
N GLY A 55 -18.61 8.64 -8.14
CA GLY A 55 -18.89 8.25 -6.76
C GLY A 55 -18.26 9.12 -5.69
N TYR A 56 -16.96 9.42 -5.77
CA TYR A 56 -16.29 10.23 -4.75
C TYR A 56 -15.12 11.02 -5.36
N HIS A 57 -15.15 12.36 -5.25
CA HIS A 57 -13.99 13.21 -5.53
C HIS A 57 -12.96 13.04 -4.41
N GLN A 58 -12.31 11.88 -4.34
CA GLN A 58 -11.22 11.66 -3.40
C GLN A 58 -9.96 12.33 -3.95
N VAL A 59 -9.22 13.00 -3.05
CA VAL A 59 -7.94 13.64 -3.37
C VAL A 59 -6.90 13.04 -2.47
N HIS A 60 -5.86 12.46 -3.08
CA HIS A 60 -4.69 11.98 -2.36
C HIS A 60 -3.68 13.09 -2.27
N ILE A 61 -3.36 13.46 -1.04
CA ILE A 61 -2.36 14.49 -0.74
C ILE A 61 -1.12 13.74 -0.27
N PRO A 62 -0.07 13.58 -1.11
CA PRO A 62 1.20 13.06 -0.64
C PRO A 62 1.75 14.04 0.40
N LEU A 63 2.00 13.52 1.60
CA LEU A 63 2.44 14.31 2.73
C LEU A 63 3.96 14.17 2.90
N THR A 64 4.64 15.31 2.95
CA THR A 64 6.05 15.41 3.30
C THR A 64 6.15 15.81 4.77
N LEU A 65 5.97 14.83 5.66
CA LEU A 65 6.02 15.02 7.11
C LEU A 65 7.19 14.26 7.71
N THR A 66 7.89 14.90 8.65
CA THR A 66 8.79 14.17 9.55
C THR A 66 7.97 13.35 10.56
N PRO A 67 8.50 12.23 11.09
CA PRO A 67 7.80 11.44 12.11
C PRO A 67 7.37 12.28 13.32
N ARG A 68 8.20 13.23 13.74
CA ARG A 68 7.89 14.16 14.84
C ARG A 68 6.70 15.05 14.52
N GLN A 69 6.64 15.63 13.32
CA GLN A 69 5.50 16.45 12.90
C GLN A 69 4.19 15.66 12.86
N ALA A 70 4.23 14.41 12.38
CA ALA A 70 3.04 13.57 12.33
C ALA A 70 2.48 13.24 13.73
N VAL A 71 3.37 13.02 14.71
CA VAL A 71 2.99 12.76 16.11
C VAL A 71 2.46 14.02 16.78
N ASP A 72 3.10 15.18 16.56
CA ASP A 72 2.79 16.42 17.29
C ASP A 72 1.45 17.03 16.87
N THR A 73 0.98 16.86 15.63
CA THR A 73 -0.23 17.54 15.15
C THR A 73 -1.49 16.68 15.24
N GLY A 74 -1.40 15.37 14.99
CA GLY A 74 -2.54 14.43 14.97
C GLY A 74 -3.65 14.73 13.93
N HIS A 75 -3.66 15.93 13.35
CA HIS A 75 -4.63 16.42 12.37
C HIS A 75 -3.93 17.29 11.33
N LEU A 76 -4.59 17.43 10.18
CA LEU A 76 -4.23 18.33 9.09
C LEU A 76 -5.39 19.28 8.81
N HIS A 77 -5.03 20.49 8.38
CA HIS A 77 -5.98 21.46 7.87
C HIS A 77 -5.95 21.42 6.34
N VAL A 78 -7.07 21.07 5.73
CA VAL A 78 -7.18 20.82 4.30
C VAL A 78 -8.12 21.82 3.64
N TRP A 79 -7.68 22.39 2.52
CA TRP A 79 -8.51 23.19 1.64
C TRP A 79 -8.43 22.68 0.22
N CYS A 80 -9.55 22.71 -0.48
CA CYS A 80 -9.69 22.20 -1.83
C CYS A 80 -10.33 23.23 -2.76
N PHE A 81 -10.00 23.17 -4.04
CA PHE A 81 -10.69 23.89 -5.11
C PHE A 81 -10.85 23.01 -6.35
N ALA A 82 -11.94 23.17 -7.09
CA ALA A 82 -12.12 22.53 -8.39
C ALA A 82 -11.78 23.54 -9.49
N SER A 83 -10.72 23.29 -10.27
CA SER A 83 -10.27 24.23 -11.32
C SER A 83 -11.40 24.65 -12.26
N ASP A 84 -12.28 23.71 -12.65
CA ASP A 84 -13.35 23.93 -13.62
C ASP A 84 -14.56 24.68 -13.05
N LEU A 85 -14.75 24.63 -11.72
CA LEU A 85 -15.81 25.37 -11.02
C LEU A 85 -15.28 26.70 -10.45
N CYS A 86 -13.96 26.88 -10.46
CA CYS A 86 -13.27 28.00 -9.86
C CYS A 86 -12.94 29.07 -10.90
N ALA A 87 -13.96 29.79 -11.36
CA ALA A 87 -13.80 30.91 -12.29
C ALA A 87 -12.99 32.07 -11.65
N ASN A 88 -13.16 32.28 -10.34
CA ASN A 88 -12.48 33.33 -9.57
C ASN A 88 -11.65 32.72 -8.43
N ASP A 89 -10.68 33.46 -7.90
CA ASP A 89 -9.74 32.93 -6.89
C ASP A 89 -10.39 32.52 -5.55
N ARG A 90 -11.66 32.85 -5.30
CA ARG A 90 -12.36 32.70 -4.00
C ARG A 90 -13.21 31.42 -3.85
N CYS A 91 -13.00 30.42 -4.70
CA CYS A 91 -13.78 29.18 -4.78
C CYS A 91 -13.33 28.06 -3.82
N VAL A 92 -12.55 28.40 -2.79
CA VAL A 92 -11.89 27.42 -1.92
C VAL A 92 -12.88 26.87 -0.89
N LEU A 93 -12.83 25.56 -0.65
CA LEU A 93 -13.66 24.87 0.32
C LEU A 93 -12.80 24.11 1.35
N PRO A 94 -13.14 24.19 2.65
CA PRO A 94 -14.14 25.11 3.20
C PRO A 94 -13.62 26.56 3.14
N ALA A 95 -14.53 27.52 3.01
CA ALA A 95 -14.20 28.94 2.96
C ALA A 95 -13.98 29.51 4.37
N THR A 96 -13.09 28.88 5.14
CA THR A 96 -12.74 29.24 6.52
C THR A 96 -11.23 29.29 6.69
N ASN A 97 -10.76 30.02 7.70
CA ASN A 97 -9.35 30.04 8.07
C ASN A 97 -8.90 28.72 8.74
N GLU A 98 -9.82 27.90 9.23
CA GLU A 98 -9.52 26.60 9.84
C GLU A 98 -9.34 25.48 8.82
N GLY A 99 -10.00 25.55 7.66
CA GLY A 99 -9.98 24.42 6.73
C GLY A 99 -10.80 23.23 7.23
N MET A 100 -10.76 22.15 6.46
CA MET A 100 -11.33 20.87 6.88
C MET A 100 -10.30 20.15 7.75
N LEU A 101 -10.69 19.82 8.98
CA LEU A 101 -9.86 19.03 9.88
C LEU A 101 -9.89 17.56 9.44
N VAL A 102 -8.72 17.04 9.06
CA VAL A 102 -8.52 15.64 8.69
C VAL A 102 -7.59 15.00 9.70
N ARG A 103 -8.09 14.02 10.45
CA ARG A 103 -7.29 13.30 11.43
C ARG A 103 -6.25 12.41 10.74
N LEU A 104 -5.00 12.49 11.21
CA LEU A 104 -3.97 11.52 10.87
C LEU A 104 -4.25 10.25 11.66
N THR A 105 -4.27 9.11 10.96
CA THR A 105 -4.45 7.79 11.56
C THR A 105 -3.12 7.06 11.58
N GLY A 106 -2.91 6.14 12.53
CA GLY A 106 -1.66 5.40 12.65
C GLY A 106 -1.34 4.45 11.49
N GLY A 107 -2.31 4.13 10.63
CA GLY A 107 -2.12 3.19 9.52
C GLY A 107 -1.90 1.76 10.00
N LEU A 108 -1.02 1.02 9.31
CA LEU A 108 -0.51 -0.27 9.80
C LEU A 108 0.30 -0.05 11.08
N GLU A 109 0.18 -0.92 12.09
CA GLU A 109 1.00 -0.82 13.31
C GLU A 109 2.50 -0.92 13.01
N SER A 110 2.86 -1.66 11.95
CA SER A 110 4.22 -1.79 11.46
C SER A 110 4.21 -2.13 9.96
N THR A 111 5.13 -1.50 9.23
CA THR A 111 5.45 -1.79 7.82
C THR A 111 6.62 -2.78 7.69
N GLU A 112 7.18 -3.22 8.82
CA GLU A 112 8.37 -4.07 8.94
C GLU A 112 8.01 -5.44 9.54
N GLN A 113 6.78 -5.90 9.34
CA GLN A 113 6.35 -7.22 9.81
C GLN A 113 7.13 -8.30 9.07
N SER A 114 7.53 -9.37 9.76
CA SER A 114 8.25 -10.48 9.15
C SER A 114 7.37 -11.72 9.08
N PHE A 115 7.37 -12.38 7.92
CA PHE A 115 6.62 -13.59 7.66
C PHE A 115 7.57 -14.67 7.17
N ASP A 116 7.36 -15.90 7.64
CA ASP A 116 8.06 -17.08 7.15
C ASP A 116 7.07 -18.01 6.46
N ALA A 117 7.47 -18.55 5.31
CA ALA A 117 6.67 -19.49 4.54
C ALA A 117 7.51 -20.63 3.98
N THR A 118 6.86 -21.76 3.75
CA THR A 118 7.43 -22.86 2.95
C THR A 118 6.84 -22.80 1.55
N VAL A 119 7.67 -22.91 0.51
CA VAL A 119 7.25 -22.91 -0.88
C VAL A 119 6.10 -23.90 -1.12
N ALA A 120 5.10 -23.48 -1.89
CA ALA A 120 3.90 -24.25 -2.22
C ALA A 120 3.04 -24.71 -1.03
N THR A 121 3.33 -24.27 0.20
CA THR A 121 2.49 -24.49 1.37
C THR A 121 1.70 -23.22 1.68
N GLY A 122 0.39 -23.34 1.81
CA GLY A 122 -0.47 -22.22 2.18
C GLY A 122 -0.13 -21.69 3.58
N PHE A 123 0.09 -20.38 3.70
CA PHE A 123 0.35 -19.70 4.97
C PHE A 123 -0.56 -18.46 5.13
N PRO A 124 -0.83 -18.03 6.37
CA PRO A 124 -1.63 -16.84 6.61
C PRO A 124 -0.78 -15.56 6.62
N ILE A 125 -1.29 -14.49 6.01
CA ILE A 125 -0.77 -13.12 6.15
C ILE A 125 -1.69 -12.36 7.10
N ARG A 126 -1.12 -11.88 8.20
CA ARG A 126 -1.80 -11.08 9.23
C ARG A 126 -1.18 -9.69 9.29
N LEU A 127 -1.97 -8.67 8.99
CA LEU A 127 -1.54 -7.28 9.12
C LEU A 127 -2.23 -6.62 10.31
N ASN A 128 -1.43 -6.13 11.26
CA ASN A 128 -1.93 -5.37 12.39
C ASN A 128 -2.22 -3.91 12.00
N LEU A 129 -3.37 -3.39 12.41
CA LEU A 129 -3.82 -2.02 12.18
C LEU A 129 -3.79 -1.23 13.49
N ALA A 130 -3.37 0.03 13.43
CA ALA A 130 -3.48 0.94 14.56
C ALA A 130 -4.96 1.09 14.98
N GLY A 131 -5.20 1.32 16.28
CA GLY A 131 -6.55 1.38 16.83
C GLY A 131 -7.46 2.41 16.15
N ASP A 132 -6.89 3.53 15.70
CA ASP A 132 -7.60 4.62 15.03
C ASP A 132 -7.61 4.54 13.50
N TYR A 133 -7.02 3.50 12.91
CA TYR A 133 -7.00 3.33 11.46
C TYR A 133 -8.24 2.59 10.97
N ASN A 134 -9.19 3.32 10.39
CA ASN A 134 -10.43 2.75 9.87
C ASN A 134 -10.30 2.35 8.40
N VAL A 135 -10.04 1.06 8.17
CA VAL A 135 -9.97 0.45 6.84
C VAL A 135 -11.29 -0.23 6.53
N ASP A 136 -11.80 -0.01 5.32
CA ASP A 136 -12.87 -0.82 4.74
C ASP A 136 -12.28 -2.17 4.28
N PRO A 137 -12.63 -3.31 4.94
CA PRO A 137 -12.08 -4.61 4.58
C PRO A 137 -12.37 -4.98 3.12
N GLU A 138 -13.48 -4.53 2.54
CA GLU A 138 -13.86 -4.83 1.14
C GLU A 138 -12.92 -4.16 0.13
N ASN A 139 -12.17 -3.14 0.55
CA ASN A 139 -11.19 -2.43 -0.26
C ASN A 139 -9.74 -2.72 0.13
N ALA A 140 -9.49 -3.40 1.25
CA ALA A 140 -8.16 -3.84 1.64
C ALA A 140 -7.65 -4.96 0.73
N ARG A 141 -6.46 -4.81 0.16
CA ARG A 141 -5.79 -5.79 -0.71
C ARG A 141 -4.31 -5.90 -0.36
N ILE A 142 -3.74 -7.05 -0.70
CA ILE A 142 -2.30 -7.27 -0.68
C ILE A 142 -1.82 -7.67 -2.06
N LYS A 143 -0.54 -7.41 -2.32
CA LYS A 143 0.24 -8.06 -3.39
C LYS A 143 1.62 -8.42 -2.84
N ILE A 144 2.24 -9.44 -3.40
CA ILE A 144 3.57 -9.93 -3.05
C ILE A 144 4.48 -9.67 -4.24
N ILE A 145 5.54 -8.91 -4.00
CA ILE A 145 6.57 -8.57 -4.99
C ILE A 145 7.89 -9.24 -4.58
N LYS A 146 8.87 -9.33 -5.49
CA LYS A 146 10.21 -9.79 -5.12
C LYS A 146 10.89 -8.77 -4.20
N ASP A 147 11.76 -9.26 -3.32
CA ASP A 147 12.61 -8.40 -2.50
C ASP A 147 13.40 -7.39 -3.37
N GLN A 148 13.71 -6.24 -2.78
CA GLN A 148 14.33 -5.04 -3.39
C GLN A 148 13.45 -4.28 -4.39
N GLY A 149 12.22 -4.74 -4.64
CA GLY A 149 11.23 -4.02 -5.43
C GLY A 149 10.53 -2.90 -4.65
N GLU A 150 10.05 -1.88 -5.35
CA GLU A 150 9.18 -0.87 -4.76
C GLU A 150 7.70 -1.24 -4.97
N CYS A 151 6.90 -1.22 -3.90
CA CYS A 151 5.47 -1.54 -3.95
C CYS A 151 4.69 -0.73 -5.00
N GLN A 152 5.15 0.48 -5.31
CA GLN A 152 4.53 1.38 -6.27
C GLN A 152 4.92 1.12 -7.72
N LEU A 153 5.98 0.35 -7.97
CA LEU A 153 6.59 0.15 -9.28
C LEU A 153 6.51 -1.30 -9.76
N GLU A 154 6.39 -2.24 -8.84
CA GLU A 154 6.42 -3.67 -9.16
C GLU A 154 5.02 -4.29 -9.30
N THR A 155 4.92 -5.24 -10.21
CA THR A 155 3.74 -6.12 -10.34
C THR A 155 3.86 -7.32 -9.41
N GLN A 156 2.72 -7.95 -9.12
CA GLN A 156 2.66 -9.20 -8.35
C GLN A 156 3.59 -10.27 -8.94
N VAL A 157 4.31 -11.01 -8.09
CA VAL A 157 5.07 -12.18 -8.50
C VAL A 157 4.12 -13.20 -9.12
N ARG A 158 4.44 -13.64 -10.34
CA ARG A 158 3.68 -14.68 -11.06
C ARG A 158 3.56 -15.94 -10.23
N ASP A 159 2.43 -16.65 -10.37
CA ASP A 159 2.16 -17.95 -9.74
C ASP A 159 2.14 -17.94 -8.20
N VAL A 160 2.12 -16.77 -7.56
CA VAL A 160 1.59 -16.67 -6.20
C VAL A 160 0.10 -16.96 -6.29
N ALA A 161 -0.40 -17.90 -5.50
CA ALA A 161 -1.85 -18.07 -5.41
C ALA A 161 -2.36 -17.97 -3.97
N GLY A 162 -3.68 -17.92 -3.86
CA GLY A 162 -4.35 -17.25 -2.74
C GLY A 162 -4.41 -15.72 -2.88
N VAL A 163 -3.64 -15.14 -3.81
CA VAL A 163 -3.72 -13.73 -4.22
C VAL A 163 -3.64 -13.65 -5.74
N ASP A 164 -4.69 -13.16 -6.39
CA ASP A 164 -4.76 -12.94 -7.83
C ASP A 164 -4.69 -11.43 -8.12
N CYS A 165 -3.76 -11.02 -8.97
CA CYS A 165 -3.57 -9.62 -9.33
C CYS A 165 -3.54 -9.50 -10.85
N PRO A 166 -4.15 -8.45 -11.43
CA PRO A 166 -3.98 -8.14 -12.84
C PRO A 166 -2.51 -7.79 -13.13
N SER A 167 -2.12 -7.80 -14.41
CA SER A 167 -0.77 -7.46 -14.87
C SER A 167 -0.40 -5.97 -14.74
N SER A 168 -1.22 -5.17 -14.06
CA SER A 168 -1.00 -3.75 -13.79
C SER A 168 -0.31 -3.56 -12.44
N VAL A 169 0.66 -2.65 -12.37
CA VAL A 169 1.33 -2.25 -11.12
C VAL A 169 0.33 -1.70 -10.09
N GLN A 170 -0.69 -1.01 -10.58
CA GLN A 170 -1.73 -0.39 -9.76
C GLN A 170 -2.93 -1.32 -9.56
N GLY A 171 -3.06 -2.42 -10.30
CA GLY A 171 -4.35 -3.11 -10.33
C GLY A 171 -4.77 -3.76 -9.00
N LYS A 172 -6.08 -3.83 -8.79
CA LYS A 172 -6.77 -4.33 -7.61
C LYS A 172 -6.67 -5.84 -7.55
N CYS A 173 -5.88 -6.33 -6.59
CA CYS A 173 -5.78 -7.77 -6.36
C CYS A 173 -7.07 -8.33 -5.72
N GLN A 174 -7.18 -9.65 -5.69
CA GLN A 174 -8.21 -10.42 -5.00
C GLN A 174 -7.56 -11.58 -4.25
N PRO A 175 -8.16 -12.10 -3.18
CA PRO A 175 -9.41 -11.66 -2.55
C PRO A 175 -9.20 -10.47 -1.58
N ALA A 176 -10.31 -9.92 -1.11
CA ALA A 176 -10.36 -9.16 0.13
C ALA A 176 -9.96 -10.04 1.33
N PRO A 177 -9.50 -9.45 2.46
CA PRO A 177 -9.20 -10.21 3.67
C PRO A 177 -10.44 -10.94 4.20
N MET A 178 -10.26 -12.19 4.65
CA MET A 178 -11.35 -13.06 5.09
C MET A 178 -11.97 -12.64 6.42
N LYS A 179 -11.20 -11.99 7.30
CA LYS A 179 -11.65 -11.57 8.63
C LYS A 179 -11.07 -10.21 8.99
N PHE A 180 -11.95 -9.37 9.51
CA PHE A 180 -11.61 -8.17 10.26
C PHE A 180 -11.99 -8.42 11.72
N GLN A 181 -11.01 -8.71 12.57
CA GLN A 181 -11.26 -8.86 14.02
C GLN A 181 -11.15 -7.49 14.70
N SER A 182 -12.29 -6.85 14.89
CA SER A 182 -12.47 -5.73 15.81
C SER A 182 -13.09 -6.27 17.09
N SER A 183 -12.32 -6.51 18.15
CA SER A 183 -12.92 -6.80 19.46
C SER A 183 -12.99 -5.53 20.29
N ALA A 184 -14.10 -5.37 21.02
CA ALA A 184 -14.34 -4.27 21.95
C ALA A 184 -13.45 -4.33 23.21
N PHE A 185 -12.65 -5.38 23.38
CA PHE A 185 -11.85 -5.64 24.58
C PHE A 185 -10.46 -6.22 24.21
N GLY A 186 -9.56 -5.35 23.77
CA GLY A 186 -8.11 -5.59 23.87
C GLY A 186 -7.41 -6.48 22.84
N SER A 187 -8.10 -7.06 21.84
CA SER A 187 -7.41 -7.70 20.71
C SER A 187 -7.06 -6.69 19.61
N ARG A 188 -5.82 -6.71 19.11
CA ARG A 188 -5.36 -5.87 18.00
C ARG A 188 -6.28 -6.02 16.78
N ARG A 189 -6.56 -4.91 16.09
CA ARG A 189 -7.32 -4.92 14.84
C ARG A 189 -6.44 -5.54 13.76
N GLN A 190 -6.92 -6.60 13.11
CA GLN A 190 -6.12 -7.34 12.13
C GLN A 190 -6.90 -7.61 10.85
N LEU A 191 -6.19 -7.57 9.73
CA LEU A 191 -6.63 -8.08 8.43
C LEU A 191 -5.93 -9.41 8.17
N LEU A 192 -6.69 -10.40 7.70
CA LEU A 192 -6.20 -11.77 7.51
C LEU A 192 -6.48 -12.26 6.08
N TRP A 193 -5.43 -12.72 5.40
CA TRP A 193 -5.50 -13.52 4.19
C TRP A 193 -5.00 -14.93 4.52
N GLU A 194 -5.76 -15.96 4.15
CA GLU A 194 -5.37 -17.37 4.35
C GLU A 194 -5.06 -18.05 3.01
N GLY A 195 -4.32 -19.15 3.06
CA GLY A 195 -4.04 -19.96 1.86
C GLY A 195 -3.11 -19.30 0.83
N VAL A 196 -2.40 -18.24 1.23
CA VAL A 196 -1.41 -17.58 0.37
C VAL A 196 -0.21 -18.51 0.21
N HIS A 197 0.27 -18.69 -1.00
CA HIS A 197 1.46 -19.49 -1.26
C HIS A 197 2.35 -18.82 -2.30
N VAL A 198 3.66 -18.93 -2.06
CA VAL A 198 4.68 -18.44 -2.97
C VAL A 198 5.30 -19.60 -3.75
N PRO A 199 5.58 -19.41 -5.05
CA PRO A 199 5.95 -20.51 -5.94
C PRO A 199 7.44 -20.88 -5.84
N THR A 200 8.29 -20.01 -5.30
CA THR A 200 9.74 -20.22 -5.25
C THR A 200 10.31 -19.76 -3.92
N SER A 201 11.45 -20.32 -3.53
CA SER A 201 12.17 -19.87 -2.35
C SER A 201 12.86 -18.54 -2.61
N GLY A 202 12.97 -17.70 -1.59
CA GLY A 202 13.61 -16.40 -1.67
C GLY A 202 12.97 -15.41 -0.72
N ASP A 203 13.41 -14.17 -0.84
CA ASP A 203 12.90 -13.04 -0.08
C ASP A 203 11.90 -12.25 -0.94
N TYR A 204 10.85 -11.74 -0.28
CA TYR A 204 9.71 -11.10 -0.89
C TYR A 204 9.27 -9.91 -0.03
N GLU A 205 8.56 -8.98 -0.66
CA GLU A 205 7.91 -7.87 0.02
C GLU A 205 6.39 -8.00 -0.12
N ILE A 206 5.69 -7.81 0.99
CA ILE A 206 4.24 -7.74 1.03
C ILE A 206 3.86 -6.26 0.95
N CYS A 207 3.09 -5.93 -0.07
CA CYS A 207 2.51 -4.62 -0.27
C CYS A 207 1.04 -4.64 0.13
N PHE A 208 0.56 -3.53 0.67
CA PHE A 208 -0.80 -3.34 1.14
C PHE A 208 -1.43 -2.11 0.50
N CYS A 209 -2.72 -2.21 0.23
CA CYS A 209 -3.54 -1.12 -0.28
C CYS A 209 -4.93 -1.19 0.36
N ASP A 210 -5.40 -0.08 0.92
CA ASP A 210 -6.71 0.02 1.57
C ASP A 210 -7.74 0.78 0.73
N ARG A 211 -7.33 1.37 -0.39
CA ARG A 211 -8.16 2.27 -1.21
C ARG A 211 -7.94 2.05 -2.70
N HIS A 212 -9.04 1.97 -3.43
CA HIS A 212 -9.03 1.71 -4.88
C HIS A 212 -9.98 2.67 -5.61
N TYR A 213 -9.58 3.09 -6.81
CA TYR A 213 -10.42 3.71 -7.81
C TYR A 213 -10.81 2.64 -8.83
N ASP A 214 -12.03 2.12 -8.70
CA ASP A 214 -12.49 0.97 -9.48
C ASP A 214 -11.53 -0.23 -9.36
N GLN A 215 -10.71 -0.49 -10.38
CA GLN A 215 -9.75 -1.59 -10.43
C GLN A 215 -8.32 -1.17 -10.15
N ASP A 216 -8.04 0.09 -9.81
CA ASP A 216 -6.68 0.56 -9.52
C ASP A 216 -6.53 0.97 -8.05
N CYS A 217 -5.57 0.37 -7.36
CA CYS A 217 -5.09 0.80 -6.08
C CYS A 217 -4.48 2.19 -6.18
N VAL A 218 -4.86 3.04 -5.22
CA VAL A 218 -4.35 4.39 -5.09
C VAL A 218 -2.84 4.40 -4.84
N LEU A 219 -2.42 3.64 -3.83
CA LEU A 219 -1.06 3.64 -3.33
C LEU A 219 -0.79 2.31 -2.65
N TRP A 220 0.15 1.57 -3.24
CA TRP A 220 0.71 0.40 -2.62
C TRP A 220 1.81 0.81 -1.65
N ILE A 221 1.64 0.50 -0.37
CA ILE A 221 2.64 0.72 0.68
C ILE A 221 3.23 -0.60 1.12
N ARG A 222 4.47 -0.57 1.61
CA ARG A 222 5.11 -1.74 2.23
C ARG A 222 4.36 -2.13 3.50
N ALA A 223 4.11 -3.42 3.69
CA ALA A 223 3.43 -3.97 4.86
C ALA A 223 4.31 -4.95 5.65
N GLY A 224 5.32 -5.53 5.01
CA GLY A 224 6.29 -6.39 5.67
C GLY A 224 7.11 -7.22 4.69
N HIS A 225 8.09 -7.93 5.22
CA HIS A 225 8.99 -8.82 4.50
C HIS A 225 8.57 -10.28 4.67
N LEU A 226 8.55 -11.02 3.58
CA LEU A 226 8.24 -12.45 3.55
C LEU A 226 9.47 -13.24 3.12
N ARG A 227 9.91 -14.17 3.96
CA ARG A 227 10.97 -15.13 3.65
C ARG A 227 10.36 -16.49 3.32
N ALA A 228 10.62 -16.98 2.11
CA ALA A 228 10.17 -18.28 1.65
C ALA A 228 11.33 -19.28 1.60
N ILE A 229 11.23 -20.35 2.38
CA ILE A 229 12.17 -21.45 2.38
C ILE A 229 11.65 -22.63 1.55
N GLY A 230 12.56 -23.37 0.92
CA GLY A 230 12.23 -24.52 0.10
C GLY A 230 13.18 -24.69 -1.08
N PRO A 231 12.89 -25.67 -1.95
CA PRO A 231 13.68 -25.92 -3.14
C PRO A 231 13.55 -24.76 -4.14
N VAL A 232 14.67 -24.38 -4.74
CA VAL A 232 14.67 -23.44 -5.88
C VAL A 232 14.21 -24.22 -7.11
N ARG A 233 13.29 -23.63 -7.90
CA ARG A 233 12.90 -24.17 -9.21
C ARG A 233 14.07 -24.11 -10.19
N THR A 234 14.97 -25.09 -10.13
CA THR A 234 15.87 -25.36 -11.25
C THR A 234 15.09 -26.20 -12.26
N TYR A 235 14.64 -25.58 -13.35
CA TYR A 235 14.08 -26.29 -14.52
C TYR A 235 15.16 -27.13 -15.21
N ARG A 236 15.65 -28.16 -14.53
CA ARG A 236 16.50 -29.18 -15.13
C ARG A 236 15.62 -30.41 -15.29
N LYS A 237 15.25 -30.72 -16.54
CA LYS A 237 14.86 -32.08 -16.87
C LYS A 237 16.09 -32.95 -16.57
N PHE A 238 15.98 -33.81 -15.58
CA PHE A 238 17.04 -34.78 -15.29
C PHE A 238 16.89 -35.92 -16.31
N HIS A 239 17.95 -36.16 -17.08
CA HIS A 239 18.01 -37.26 -18.03
C HIS A 239 18.87 -38.36 -17.42
N GLY A 240 18.26 -39.52 -17.14
CA GLY A 240 18.95 -40.72 -16.69
C GLY A 240 18.73 -41.86 -17.68
N GLN A 241 19.71 -42.74 -17.82
CA GLN A 241 19.54 -43.98 -18.59
C GLN A 241 18.74 -44.98 -17.75
N PRO A 242 17.71 -45.64 -18.31
CA PRO A 242 17.00 -46.70 -17.60
C PRO A 242 17.95 -47.78 -17.08
N GLY A 243 17.84 -48.12 -15.80
CA GLY A 243 18.67 -49.15 -15.16
C GLY A 243 20.05 -48.67 -14.69
N VAL A 244 20.40 -47.40 -14.86
CA VAL A 244 21.66 -46.82 -14.38
C VAL A 244 21.39 -45.86 -13.23
N ASN A 245 22.17 -45.95 -12.14
CA ASN A 245 22.11 -44.98 -11.05
C ASN A 245 22.44 -43.59 -11.59
N PHE A 246 21.66 -42.59 -11.20
CA PHE A 246 21.90 -41.20 -11.57
C PHE A 246 21.67 -40.30 -10.36
N ASP A 247 22.47 -39.24 -10.26
CA ASP A 247 22.39 -38.30 -9.15
C ASP A 247 21.49 -37.11 -9.51
N VAL A 248 20.62 -36.75 -8.56
CA VAL A 248 19.77 -35.55 -8.65
C VAL A 248 20.21 -34.59 -7.58
N VAL A 249 20.76 -33.45 -8.01
CA VAL A 249 21.12 -32.37 -7.11
C VAL A 249 19.91 -31.45 -6.93
N VAL A 250 19.37 -31.42 -5.70
CA VAL A 250 18.31 -30.49 -5.30
C VAL A 250 18.95 -29.35 -4.52
N ASN A 251 18.73 -28.12 -4.99
CA ASN A 251 19.22 -26.91 -4.34
C ASN A 251 18.02 -26.09 -3.82
N GLY A 252 18.20 -25.39 -2.71
CA GLY A 252 17.14 -24.64 -2.07
C GLY A 252 17.59 -23.88 -0.84
N LEU A 253 16.79 -22.90 -0.41
CA LEU A 253 16.99 -22.20 0.84
C LEU A 253 16.36 -23.02 1.98
N GLY A 254 17.11 -23.23 3.06
CA GLY A 254 16.59 -23.92 4.24
C GLY A 254 16.34 -25.42 4.04
N LEU A 255 16.93 -26.03 3.02
CA LEU A 255 16.92 -27.48 2.87
C LEU A 255 17.92 -28.13 3.84
N ALA A 256 17.50 -29.24 4.43
CA ALA A 256 18.32 -30.08 5.29
C ALA A 256 18.50 -31.49 4.69
N MET A 257 19.58 -32.18 5.05
CA MET A 257 19.81 -33.58 4.66
C MET A 257 18.73 -34.54 5.19
N THR A 258 17.95 -34.11 6.18
CA THR A 258 16.82 -34.83 6.76
C THR A 258 15.51 -34.64 5.99
N ASP A 259 15.47 -33.71 5.04
CA ASP A 259 14.27 -33.46 4.24
C ASP A 259 14.01 -34.64 3.29
N ARG A 260 12.73 -34.88 3.00
CA ARG A 260 12.31 -36.03 2.20
C ARG A 260 12.03 -35.60 0.77
N ILE A 261 12.67 -36.27 -0.19
CA ILE A 261 12.35 -36.14 -1.61
C ILE A 261 11.29 -37.17 -1.96
N ARG A 262 10.21 -36.73 -2.60
CA ARG A 262 9.18 -37.61 -3.15
C ARG A 262 9.32 -37.65 -4.67
N VAL A 263 9.46 -38.83 -5.24
CA VAL A 263 9.46 -39.05 -6.69
C VAL A 263 8.06 -39.52 -7.08
N LEU A 264 7.39 -38.78 -7.97
CA LEU A 264 6.05 -39.11 -8.47
C LEU A 264 6.11 -39.38 -9.98
N PRO A 265 5.39 -40.38 -10.50
CA PRO A 265 5.21 -40.54 -11.94
C PRO A 265 4.49 -39.32 -12.52
N GLN A 266 4.76 -38.97 -13.78
CA GLN A 266 4.22 -37.78 -14.45
C GLN A 266 2.69 -37.66 -14.40
N ALA A 267 1.97 -38.79 -14.28
CA ALA A 267 0.52 -38.83 -14.18
C ALA A 267 -0.05 -38.41 -12.80
N TYR A 268 0.80 -38.21 -11.78
CA TYR A 268 0.39 -37.84 -10.43
C TYR A 268 0.75 -36.38 -10.16
N HIS A 269 -0.19 -35.63 -9.59
CA HIS A 269 0.05 -34.28 -9.08
C HIS A 269 0.66 -34.36 -7.67
N CYS A 270 1.60 -33.46 -7.37
CA CYS A 270 2.08 -33.23 -6.00
C CYS A 270 0.99 -32.57 -5.16
#